data_AF-A0A436W958-F1
#
_entry.id   AF-A0A436W958-F1
#
_cell.length_a   1.000
_cell.length_b   1.000
_cell.length_c   1.000
_cell.angle_alpha   90.00
_cell.angle_beta   90.00
_cell.angle_gamma   90.00
#
_symmetry.space_group_name_H-M   'P 1'
#
loop_
_entity.id
_entity.type
_entity.pdbx_description
1 polymer ?
#
loop_
_entity_poly.entity_id
_entity_poly.type
_entity_poly.pdbx_seq_one_letter_code
_entity_poly.pdbx_strand_id
1 'polypeptide(L)' 'MASPIIDFLLTRNSAPIPDLKEPAPSDAEIATLITAATRVPDHGRLEPWRFILYRGEARVEIGKKLAALA' A
#
# COMPACT_ATOMS: atom_id res chain seq x y z
N MET A 1 -14.01 14.88 23.25
CA MET A 1 -12.68 15.37 22.81
C MET A 1 -12.31 14.57 21.57
N ALA A 2 -11.88 15.23 20.49
CA ALA A 2 -11.46 14.53 19.29
C ALA A 2 -10.23 13.67 19.60
N SER A 3 -10.23 12.42 19.14
CA SER A 3 -9.08 11.52 19.31
C SER A 3 -8.00 11.93 18.31
N PRO A 4 -6.76 12.21 18.73
CA PRO A 4 -5.67 12.58 17.81
C PRO A 4 -5.44 11.53 16.72
N ILE A 5 -5.72 10.25 17.02
CA ILE A 5 -5.64 9.17 16.04
C ILE A 5 -6.75 9.27 14.99
N ILE A 6 -7.97 9.61 15.40
CA ILE A 6 -9.08 9.82 14.47
C ILE A 6 -8.78 11.02 13.58
N ASP A 7 -8.31 12.13 14.13
CA ASP A 7 -7.93 13.31 13.36
C ASP A 7 -6.84 12.98 12.33
N PHE A 8 -5.82 12.22 12.72
CA PHE A 8 -4.78 11.73 11.81
C PHE A 8 -5.35 10.85 10.68
N LEU A 9 -6.20 9.87 11.00
CA LEU A 9 -6.79 8.99 10.00
C LEU A 9 -7.65 9.75 8.98
N LEU A 10 -8.35 10.79 9.43
CA LEU A 10 -9.17 11.65 8.56
C LEU A 10 -8.33 12.53 7.62
N THR A 11 -7.02 12.65 7.82
CA THR A 11 -6.12 13.39 6.89
C THR A 11 -5.78 12.61 5.63
N ARG A 12 -6.03 11.30 5.57
CA ARG A 12 -5.59 10.46 4.45
C ARG A 12 -6.33 10.84 3.16
N ASN A 13 -5.58 11.27 2.14
CA ASN A 13 -6.06 11.49 0.78
C ASN A 13 -5.23 10.67 -0.24
N SER A 14 -5.75 10.53 -1.47
CA SER A 14 -5.09 9.72 -2.48
C SER A 14 -4.06 10.59 -3.16
N ALA A 15 -2.80 10.13 -3.17
CA ALA A 15 -1.72 10.86 -3.82
C ALA A 15 -2.05 11.04 -5.31
N PRO A 16 -2.02 12.27 -5.84
CA PRO A 16 -2.20 12.50 -7.26
C PRO A 16 -0.99 11.95 -8.04
N ILE A 17 -1.21 11.54 -9.29
CA ILE A 17 -0.16 10.92 -10.14
C ILE A 17 1.15 11.73 -10.18
N PRO A 18 1.13 13.08 -10.30
CA PRO A 18 2.37 13.88 -10.32
C PRO A 18 3.21 13.80 -9.04
N ASP A 19 2.61 13.41 -7.92
CA ASP A 19 3.32 13.28 -6.63
C ASP A 19 3.98 11.91 -6.46
N LEU A 20 3.65 10.94 -7.32
CA LEU A 20 4.25 9.60 -7.31
C LEU A 20 5.63 9.64 -8.00
N LYS A 21 6.67 9.83 -7.20
CA LYS A 21 8.07 9.93 -7.64
C LYS A 21 8.99 9.03 -6.84
N GLU A 22 10.21 8.87 -7.33
CA GLU A 22 11.27 8.18 -6.60
C GLU A 22 11.86 9.06 -5.47
N PRO A 23 12.40 8.44 -4.39
CA PRO A 23 12.45 7.00 -4.14
C PRO A 23 11.11 6.43 -3.64
N ALA A 24 10.83 5.17 -4.00
CA ALA A 24 9.74 4.42 -3.35
C ALA A 24 10.11 4.09 -1.89
N PRO A 25 9.14 3.72 -1.03
CA PRO A 25 9.43 3.29 0.33
C PRO A 25 10.44 2.15 0.38
N SER A 26 11.36 2.19 1.34
CA SER A 26 12.31 1.13 1.63
C SER A 26 11.61 -0.16 2.07
N ASP A 27 12.36 -1.27 2.10
CA ASP A 27 11.80 -2.55 2.52
C ASP A 27 11.40 -2.58 4.00
N ALA A 28 12.10 -1.83 4.86
CA ALA A 28 11.73 -1.68 6.26
C ALA A 28 10.40 -0.90 6.43
N GLU A 29 10.20 0.14 5.63
CA GLU A 29 8.94 0.90 5.62
C GLU A 29 7.79 0.02 5.10
N ILE A 30 8.00 -0.72 4.01
CA ILE A 30 6.99 -1.67 3.49
C ILE A 30 6.66 -2.75 4.53
N ALA A 31 7.66 -3.31 5.23
CA ALA A 31 7.44 -4.31 6.27
C ALA A 31 6.56 -3.75 7.41
N THR A 32 6.80 -2.49 7.81
CA THR A 32 5.97 -1.80 8.80
C THR A 32 4.52 -1.65 8.32
N LEU A 33 4.33 -1.23 7.07
CA LEU A 33 3.00 -1.05 6.48
C LEU A 33 2.22 -2.37 6.38
N ILE A 34 2.86 -3.44 5.91
CA ILE A 34 2.23 -4.77 5.82
C ILE A 34 1.91 -5.30 7.23
N THR A 35 2.82 -5.12 8.20
CA THR A 35 2.58 -5.52 9.59
C THR A 35 1.35 -4.81 10.17
N ALA A 36 1.19 -3.52 9.89
CA ALA A 36 -0.01 -2.78 10.31
C ALA A 36 -1.28 -3.30 9.60
N ALA A 37 -1.22 -3.50 8.29
CA ALA A 37 -2.36 -3.95 7.48
C ALA A 37 -2.87 -5.34 7.88
N THR A 38 -1.97 -6.26 8.25
CA THR A 38 -2.29 -7.63 8.67
C THR A 38 -2.94 -7.74 10.05
N ARG A 39 -3.08 -6.63 10.79
CA ARG A 39 -3.83 -6.60 12.06
C ARG A 39 -5.34 -6.37 11.88
N VAL A 40 -5.79 -6.11 10.65
CA VAL A 40 -7.22 -5.91 10.37
C VAL A 40 -7.98 -7.20 10.70
N PRO A 41 -9.17 -7.12 11.34
CA PRO A 41 -9.93 -8.31 11.68
C PRO A 41 -10.32 -9.08 10.44
N ASP A 42 -10.16 -10.40 10.50
CA ASP A 42 -10.62 -11.33 9.49
C ASP A 42 -11.51 -12.40 10.12
N HIS A 43 -12.56 -12.78 9.39
CA HIS A 43 -13.52 -13.74 9.90
C HIS A 43 -12.87 -15.13 9.96
N GLY A 44 -12.78 -15.67 11.17
CA GLY A 44 -12.19 -16.99 11.40
C GLY A 44 -10.67 -17.01 11.53
N ARG A 45 -9.97 -15.86 11.54
CA ARG A 45 -8.50 -15.78 11.68
C ARG A 45 -7.75 -16.65 10.67
N LEU A 46 -8.23 -16.64 9.44
CA LEU A 46 -7.68 -17.34 8.29
C LEU A 46 -6.44 -16.64 7.72
N GLU A 47 -6.27 -15.34 8.01
CA GLU A 47 -5.20 -14.51 7.45
C GLU A 47 -5.14 -14.59 5.91
N PRO A 48 -6.27 -14.37 5.19
CA PRO A 48 -6.41 -14.77 3.78
C PRO A 48 -5.69 -13.85 2.78
N TRP A 49 -4.99 -12.83 3.27
CA TRP A 49 -4.33 -11.84 2.43
C TRP A 49 -3.04 -12.39 1.80
N ARG A 50 -2.81 -12.03 0.53
CA ARG A 50 -1.55 -12.23 -0.16
C ARG A 50 -1.05 -10.91 -0.72
N PHE A 51 0.02 -10.39 -0.15
CA PHE A 51 0.68 -9.19 -0.65
C PHE A 51 1.76 -9.58 -1.66
N ILE A 52 1.69 -9.01 -2.86
CA ILE A 52 2.69 -9.20 -3.92
C ILE A 52 3.32 -7.83 -4.19
N LEU A 53 4.62 -7.72 -3.93
CA LEU A 53 5.36 -6.48 -4.11
C LEU A 53 6.10 -6.50 -5.46
N TYR A 54 5.78 -5.55 -6.33
CA TYR A 54 6.54 -5.32 -7.56
C TYR A 54 7.56 -4.20 -7.36
N ARG A 55 8.84 -4.49 -7.60
CA ARG A 55 9.98 -3.56 -7.46
C ARG A 55 10.80 -3.49 -8.73
N GLY A 56 11.62 -2.43 -8.85
CA GLY A 56 12.55 -2.25 -9.94
C GLY A 56 11.86 -2.34 -11.31
N GLU A 57 12.49 -3.02 -12.25
CA GLU A 57 11.96 -3.22 -13.61
C GLU A 57 10.63 -3.97 -13.66
N ALA A 58 10.36 -4.87 -12.71
CA ALA A 58 9.13 -5.66 -12.72
C ALA A 58 7.88 -4.78 -12.65
N ARG A 59 7.93 -3.64 -11.93
CA ARG A 59 6.79 -2.71 -11.86
C ARG A 59 6.49 -2.07 -13.22
N VAL A 60 7.53 -1.82 -14.03
CA VAL A 60 7.40 -1.21 -15.37
C VAL A 60 6.79 -2.22 -16.33
N GLU A 61 7.31 -3.45 -16.34
CA GLU A 61 6.82 -4.51 -17.23
C GLU A 61 5.36 -4.88 -16.94
N ILE A 62 4.97 -4.91 -15.66
CA ILE A 62 3.58 -5.14 -15.27
C ILE A 62 2.69 -3.95 -15.66
N GLY A 63 3.17 -2.72 -15.48
CA GLY A 63 2.45 -1.52 -15.92
C GLY A 63 2.15 -1.56 -17.42
N LYS A 64 3.13 -1.92 -18.26
CA LYS A 64 2.93 -2.07 -19.71
C LYS A 64 1.90 -3.15 -20.04
N LYS A 65 1.98 -4.32 -19.38
CA LYS A 65 1.05 -5.43 -19.59
C LYS A 65 -0.39 -5.06 -19.19
N LEU A 66 -0.56 -4.39 -18.05
CA LEU A 66 -1.87 -3.92 -17.60
C LEU A 66 -2.45 -2.87 -18.55
N ALA A 67 -1.64 -1.92 -19.02
CA ALA A 67 -2.07 -0.90 -19.98
C ALA A 67 -2.53 -1.51 -21.31
N ALA A 68 -1.93 -2.62 -21.76
CA ALA A 68 -2.33 -3.32 -22.98
C ALA A 68 -3.64 -4.12 -22.84
N LEU A 69 -4.10 -4.40 -21.61
CA LEU A 69 -5.35 -5.10 -21.32
C LEU A 69 -6.55 -4.17 -21.13
N ALA A 70 -6.30 -2.87 -20.93
CA ALA A 70 -7.32 -1.83 -20.76
C ALA A 70 -7.76 -1.27 -22.10
#